data_AF-A0A962NZZ7-F1
#
_entry.id   AF-A0A962NZZ7-F1
#
_cell.length_a   1.000
_cell.length_b   1.000
_cell.length_c   1.000
_cell.angle_alpha   90.00
_cell.angle_beta   90.00
_cell.angle_gamma   90.00
#
_symmetry.space_group_name_H-M   'P 1'
#
loop_
_entity.id
_entity.type
_entity.pdbx_description
1 polymer ?
#
loop_
_entity_poly.entity_id
_entity_poly.type
_entity_poly.pdbx_seq_one_letter_code
_entity_poly.pdbx_strand_id
1 'polypeptide(L)'
;LNPAKMLEIAIAGETYEYTEMYPSFKQKAIAEGQADAIKEFDEQIAESKEHAEAFAKVLEKAAKRFAALAKVEERHANHYKQRLAAVQAKA
;
A
#
# COMPACT_ATOMS: atom_id res chain seq x y z
N LEU A 1 -11.90 -3.03 -7.42
CA LEU A 1 -10.61 -2.49 -6.93
C LEU A 1 -9.58 -3.62 -6.92
N ASN A 2 -8.33 -3.38 -7.31
CA ASN A 2 -7.25 -4.36 -7.14
C ASN A 2 -6.50 -4.10 -5.82
N PRO A 3 -5.72 -5.07 -5.28
CA PRO A 3 -5.07 -4.91 -3.99
C PRO A 3 -4.10 -3.73 -3.91
N ALA A 4 -3.36 -3.44 -4.98
CA ALA A 4 -2.46 -2.29 -5.02
C ALA A 4 -3.23 -0.97 -4.86
N LYS A 5 -4.35 -0.82 -5.57
CA LYS A 5 -5.20 0.37 -5.47
C LYS A 5 -5.85 0.51 -4.10
N MET A 6 -6.21 -0.59 -3.45
CA MET A 6 -6.73 -0.56 -2.08
C MET A 6 -5.67 -0.07 -1.09
N LEU A 7 -4.42 -0.52 -1.23
CA LEU A 7 -3.30 -0.05 -0.40
C LEU A 7 -2.99 1.43 -0.65
N GLU A 8 -3.01 1.90 -1.89
CA GLU A 8 -2.85 3.33 -2.21
C GLU A 8 -3.92 4.20 -1.55
N ILE A 9 -5.18 3.75 -1.58
CA ILE A 9 -6.29 4.47 -0.94
C ILE A 9 -6.11 4.47 0.58
N ALA A 10 -5.73 3.33 1.18
CA ALA A 10 -5.46 3.25 2.61
C ALA A 10 -4.31 4.19 3.02
N ILE A 11 -3.18 4.17 2.31
CA ILE A 11 -2.05 5.08 2.57
C ILE A 11 -2.50 6.53 2.48
N ALA A 12 -3.28 6.90 1.46
CA ALA A 12 -3.77 8.27 1.31
C ALA A 12 -4.72 8.68 2.44
N GLY A 13 -5.60 7.77 2.87
CA GLY A 13 -6.50 7.98 4.01
C GLY A 13 -5.72 8.21 5.30
N GLU A 14 -4.87 7.26 5.69
CA GLU A 14 -4.03 7.36 6.88
C GLU A 14 -3.14 8.61 6.85
N THR A 15 -2.58 8.97 5.67
CA THR A 15 -1.80 10.20 5.52
C THR A 15 -2.61 11.44 5.82
N TYR A 16 -3.80 11.55 5.23
CA TYR A 16 -4.70 12.66 5.53
C TYR A 16 -5.07 12.71 7.01
N GLU A 17 -5.27 11.55 7.64
CA GLU A 17 -5.60 11.45 9.05
C GLU A 17 -4.48 12.01 9.96
N TYR A 18 -3.23 11.58 9.76
CA TYR A 18 -2.12 12.01 10.62
C TYR A 18 -1.53 13.38 10.25
N THR A 19 -1.70 13.88 9.01
CA THR A 19 -1.18 15.20 8.62
C THR A 19 -2.20 16.33 8.72
N GLU A 20 -3.49 16.05 8.53
CA GLU A 20 -4.53 17.07 8.45
C GLU A 20 -5.63 16.87 9.50
N MET A 21 -6.31 15.72 9.47
CA MET A 21 -7.57 15.53 10.20
C MET A 21 -7.36 15.56 11.71
N TYR A 22 -6.61 14.61 12.27
CA TYR A 22 -6.39 14.54 13.72
C TYR A 22 -5.60 15.74 14.26
N PRO A 23 -4.60 16.30 13.55
CA PRO A 23 -4.00 17.57 13.96
C PRO A 23 -5.03 18.70 14.08
N SER A 24 -5.97 18.81 13.14
CA SER A 24 -7.03 19.83 13.21
C SER A 24 -7.98 19.60 14.40
N PHE A 25 -8.29 18.35 14.72
CA PHE A 25 -9.15 18.00 15.85
C PHE A 25 -8.44 18.24 17.19
N LYS A 26 -7.14 17.92 17.27
CA LYS A 26 -6.30 18.25 18.41
C LYS A 26 -6.29 19.76 18.68
N GLN A 27 -6.12 20.59 17.64
CA GLN A 27 -6.15 22.05 17.81
C GLN A 27 -7.50 22.55 18.37
N LYS A 28 -8.61 21.97 17.94
CA LYS A 28 -9.94 22.28 18.51
C LYS A 28 -10.04 21.83 19.97
N ALA A 29 -9.59 20.62 20.29
CA ALA A 29 -9.58 20.11 21.66
C ALA A 29 -8.73 20.98 22.60
N ILE A 30 -7.60 21.51 22.11
CA ILE A 30 -6.77 22.50 22.83
C ILE A 30 -7.56 23.79 23.09
N ALA A 31 -8.22 24.34 22.06
CA ALA A 31 -9.00 25.57 22.20
C ALA A 31 -10.17 25.42 23.18
N GLU A 32 -10.75 24.23 23.28
CA GLU A 32 -11.86 23.90 24.19
C GLU A 32 -11.41 23.40 25.57
N GLY A 33 -10.11 23.23 25.80
CA GLY A 33 -9.56 22.75 27.08
C GLY A 33 -9.88 21.28 27.39
N GLN A 34 -10.13 20.44 26.39
CA GLN A 34 -10.50 19.03 26.54
C GLN A 34 -9.26 18.11 26.60
N ALA A 35 -8.67 17.94 27.79
CA ALA A 35 -7.44 17.18 27.98
C ALA A 35 -7.50 15.73 27.46
N ASP A 36 -8.60 15.02 27.70
CA ASP A 36 -8.77 13.62 27.25
C ASP A 36 -8.81 13.52 25.72
N ALA A 37 -9.48 14.45 25.05
CA ALA A 37 -9.54 14.51 23.59
C ALA A 37 -8.18 14.87 22.97
N ILE A 38 -7.39 15.74 23.62
CA ILE A 38 -6.02 16.03 23.17
C ILE A 38 -5.17 14.75 23.18
N LYS A 39 -5.26 13.95 24.26
CA LYS A 39 -4.53 12.69 24.38
C LYS A 39 -4.96 11.68 23.32
N GLU A 40 -6.27 11.52 23.12
CA GLU A 40 -6.83 10.65 22.07
C GLU A 40 -6.31 11.04 20.69
N PHE A 41 -6.36 12.33 20.32
CA PHE A 41 -5.88 12.74 19.00
C PHE A 41 -4.36 12.63 18.83
N ASP A 42 -3.58 12.73 19.91
CA ASP A 42 -2.15 12.42 19.84
C ASP A 42 -1.88 10.94 19.54
N GLU A 43 -2.65 10.05 20.16
CA GLU A 43 -2.57 8.60 19.92
C GLU A 43 -2.98 8.27 18.48
N GLN A 44 -4.09 8.83 18.00
CA GLN A 44 -4.58 8.64 16.64
C GLN A 44 -3.60 9.17 15.58
N ILE A 45 -2.93 10.30 15.81
CA ILE A 45 -1.87 10.81 14.91
C ILE A 45 -0.72 9.80 14.82
N ALA A 46 -0.30 9.24 15.96
CA ALA A 46 0.77 8.26 15.99
C ALA A 46 0.36 6.96 15.27
N GLU A 47 -0.82 6.43 15.58
CA GLU A 47 -1.35 5.20 14.99
C GLU A 47 -1.54 5.31 13.48
N SER A 48 -2.19 6.37 12.98
CA SER A 48 -2.37 6.57 11.54
C SER A 48 -1.03 6.70 10.79
N LYS A 49 -0.02 7.31 11.41
CA LYS A 49 1.34 7.33 10.84
C LYS A 49 1.94 5.93 10.74
N GLU A 50 1.82 5.12 11.78
CA GLU A 50 2.29 3.73 11.77
C GLU A 50 1.57 2.89 10.71
N HIS A 51 0.26 3.07 10.55
CA HIS A 51 -0.54 2.41 9.52
C HIS A 51 -0.11 2.80 8.11
N ALA A 52 0.07 4.10 7.82
CA ALA A 52 0.54 4.57 6.52
C ALA A 52 1.89 3.94 6.15
N GLU A 53 2.83 3.89 7.10
CA GLU A 53 4.14 3.26 6.91
C GLU A 53 4.02 1.74 6.68
N ALA A 54 3.14 1.05 7.43
CA ALA A 54 2.91 -0.38 7.28
C ALA A 54 2.32 -0.72 5.90
N PHE A 55 1.31 0.02 5.45
CA PHE A 55 0.68 -0.18 4.13
C PHE A 55 1.67 0.10 3.00
N ALA A 56 2.49 1.14 3.11
CA ALA A 56 3.54 1.43 2.13
C ALA A 56 4.55 0.27 2.00
N LYS A 57 5.00 -0.29 3.13
CA LYS A 57 5.90 -1.47 3.15
C LYS A 57 5.27 -2.69 2.50
N VAL A 58 3.97 -2.93 2.72
CA VAL A 58 3.24 -4.04 2.09
C VAL A 58 3.14 -3.83 0.58
N LEU A 59 2.80 -2.63 0.13
CA LEU A 59 2.69 -2.28 -1.29
C LEU A 59 4.03 -2.48 -2.02
N GLU A 60 5.13 -1.98 -1.45
CA GLU A 60 6.46 -2.15 -2.01
C GLU A 60 6.85 -3.63 -2.14
N LYS A 61 6.59 -4.42 -1.08
CA LYS A 61 6.89 -5.85 -1.06
C LYS A 61 6.06 -6.61 -2.09
N ALA A 62 4.79 -6.28 -2.24
CA ALA A 62 3.90 -6.87 -3.24
C ALA A 62 4.41 -6.54 -4.66
N ALA A 63 4.73 -5.27 -4.94
CA ALA A 63 5.25 -4.85 -6.23
C ALA A 63 6.52 -5.62 -6.63
N LYS A 64 7.49 -5.74 -5.72
CA LYS A 64 8.73 -6.52 -5.96
C LYS A 64 8.44 -7.99 -6.28
N ARG A 65 7.53 -8.62 -5.54
CA ARG A 65 7.16 -10.04 -5.76
C ARG A 65 6.47 -10.24 -7.11
N PHE A 66 5.49 -9.41 -7.44
CA PHE A 66 4.77 -9.52 -8.71
C PHE A 66 5.68 -9.22 -9.91
N ALA A 67 6.60 -8.26 -9.79
CA ALA A 67 7.60 -8.01 -10.83
C ALA A 67 8.53 -9.22 -11.05
N ALA A 68 8.94 -9.90 -9.97
CA ALA A 68 9.74 -11.12 -10.08
C ALA A 68 8.95 -12.26 -10.74
N LEU A 69 7.69 -12.48 -10.33
CA LEU A 69 6.82 -13.50 -10.92
C LEU A 69 6.55 -13.24 -12.40
N ALA A 70 6.32 -11.98 -12.80
CA ALA A 70 6.09 -11.63 -14.21
C ALA A 70 7.26 -12.06 -15.11
N LYS A 71 8.52 -11.89 -14.65
CA LYS A 71 9.71 -12.36 -15.38
C LYS A 71 9.79 -13.88 -15.49
N VAL A 72 9.37 -14.59 -14.44
CA VAL A 72 9.34 -16.06 -14.43
C VAL A 72 8.30 -16.56 -15.44
N GLU A 73 7.10 -15.97 -15.44
CA GLU A 73 6.04 -16.33 -16.38
C GLU A 73 6.40 -15.99 -17.82
N GLU A 74 7.09 -14.86 -18.06
CA GLU A 74 7.63 -14.54 -19.38
C GLU A 74 8.62 -15.62 -19.86
N ARG A 75 9.53 -16.07 -18.98
CA ARG A 75 10.47 -17.15 -19.29
C ARG A 75 9.71 -18.44 -19.65
N HIS A 76 8.71 -18.83 -18.86
CA HIS A 76 7.88 -20.00 -19.16
C HIS A 76 7.17 -19.88 -20.50
N ALA A 77 6.52 -18.73 -20.76
CA ALA A 77 5.83 -18.47 -22.02
C ALA A 77 6.78 -18.55 -23.22
N ASN A 78 8.00 -18.02 -23.10
CA ASN A 78 9.00 -18.08 -24.15
C ASN A 78 9.49 -19.52 -24.41
N HIS A 79 9.68 -20.33 -23.35
CA HIS A 79 9.97 -21.76 -23.51
C HIS A 79 8.85 -22.48 -24.25
N TYR A 80 7.59 -22.27 -23.89
CA TYR A 80 6.46 -22.87 -24.59
C TYR A 80 6.41 -22.48 -26.07
N LYS A 81 6.61 -21.19 -26.39
CA LYS A 81 6.68 -20.71 -27.78
C LYS A 81 7.80 -21.38 -28.57
N GLN A 82 8.99 -21.51 -28.00
CA GLN A 82 10.13 -22.18 -28.64
C GLN A 82 9.85 -23.66 -28.90
N ARG A 83 9.26 -24.37 -27.93
CA ARG A 83 8.91 -25.78 -28.08
C ARG A 83 7.80 -25.98 -29.12
N LEU A 84 6.79 -25.13 -29.14
CA LEU A 84 5.73 -25.16 -30.15
C LEU A 84 6.31 -24.97 -31.56
N ALA A 85 7.16 -23.96 -31.75
CA ALA A 85 7.82 -23.70 -33.03
C ALA A 85 8.66 -24.90 -33.48
N ALA A 86 9.39 -25.55 -32.55
CA ALA A 86 10.19 -26.72 -32.87
C ALA A 86 9.36 -27.97 -33.24
N VAL A 87 8.16 -28.13 -32.68
CA VAL A 87 7.23 -29.21 -33.06
C VAL A 87 6.62 -28.92 -34.43
N GLN A 88 6.19 -27.68 -34.68
CA GLN A 88 5.62 -27.26 -35.96
C GLN A 88 6.61 -27.37 -37.12
N ALA A 89 7.90 -27.06 -36.88
CA ALA A 89 8.94 -27.18 -37.90
C ALA A 89 9.31 -28.63 -38.26
N LYS A 90 8.87 -29.62 -37.45
CA LYS A 90 9.10 -31.05 -37.68
C LYS A 90 7.91 -31.79 -38.30
N ALA A 91 6.75 -31.12 -38.39
CA ALA A 91 5.54 -31.63 -39.03
C ALA A 91 5.52 -31.21 -40.50
#